data_AF-A0A382SIP9-F1
#
_entry.id   AF-A0A382SIP9-F1
#
_cell.length_a   1.000
_cell.length_b   1.000
_cell.length_c   1.000
_cell.angle_alpha   90.00
_cell.angle_beta   90.00
_cell.angle_gamma   90.00
#
_symmetry.space_group_name_H-M   'P 1'
#
loop_
_entity.id
_entity.type
_entity.pdbx_description
1 polymer ?
#
loop_
_entity_poly.entity_id
_entity_poly.type
_entity_poly.pdbx_seq_one_letter_code
_entity_poly.pdbx_strand_id
1 'polypeptide(L)'
;LLAERRALRRHWRMPFTRLILTSLVLSFAVKATPFKKILTDAKKGYRVSNWQMVASDLPGYKGDAKWHIRKRILQGGKQEGVELIEVDNGKLRFRVIPTRGMGILDVNLDDVRLGWDSPIKEVVHPKFVNLESRGGLGWIEGFNEWMARCGLEYAGHPGKDTFTTNTG
;
A
#
# COMPACT_ATOMS: atom_id res chain seq x y z
N LEU A 1 -47.23 -16.12 -83.59
CA LEU A 1 -47.04 -15.29 -82.39
C LEU A 1 -46.01 -15.95 -81.48
N LEU A 2 -44.95 -15.19 -81.19
CA LEU A 2 -43.85 -15.31 -80.20
C LEU A 2 -43.33 -16.72 -79.81
N ALA A 3 -42.17 -17.18 -80.29
CA ALA A 3 -40.79 -16.72 -80.02
C ALA A 3 -40.22 -17.21 -78.67
N GLU A 4 -39.38 -18.23 -78.71
CA GLU A 4 -38.36 -18.47 -77.68
C GLU A 4 -36.98 -18.69 -78.33
N ARG A 5 -36.11 -17.69 -78.13
CA ARG A 5 -34.66 -17.77 -78.30
C ARG A 5 -34.04 -18.24 -76.98
N ARG A 6 -32.99 -19.07 -77.03
CA ARG A 6 -31.81 -19.03 -76.13
C ARG A 6 -30.81 -20.14 -76.54
N ALA A 7 -29.77 -19.81 -77.31
CA ALA A 7 -28.50 -19.25 -76.87
C ALA A 7 -27.62 -20.26 -76.09
N LEU A 8 -26.57 -20.70 -76.80
CA LEU A 8 -25.42 -21.51 -76.38
C LEU A 8 -24.81 -21.02 -75.07
N ARG A 9 -24.64 -21.92 -74.09
CA ARG A 9 -23.77 -21.69 -72.92
C ARG A 9 -22.47 -22.47 -73.10
N ARG A 10 -21.42 -21.74 -73.47
CA ARG A 10 -20.03 -22.19 -73.47
C ARG A 10 -19.50 -22.22 -72.03
N HIS A 11 -18.84 -23.32 -71.73
CA HIS A 11 -18.06 -23.59 -70.53
C HIS A 11 -16.92 -22.56 -70.38
N TRP A 12 -16.79 -21.93 -69.21
CA TRP A 12 -15.55 -21.24 -68.82
C TRP A 12 -15.28 -21.43 -67.32
N ARG A 13 -14.03 -21.80 -67.06
CA ARG A 13 -13.46 -22.21 -65.78
C ARG A 13 -13.34 -21.02 -64.81
N MET A 14 -13.53 -21.29 -63.53
CA MET A 14 -13.24 -20.37 -62.43
C MET A 14 -11.75 -20.05 -62.33
N PRO A 15 -11.40 -18.90 -61.75
CA PRO A 15 -10.46 -18.93 -60.64
C PRO A 15 -11.08 -18.24 -59.42
N PHE A 16 -11.28 -19.04 -58.37
CA PHE A 16 -11.62 -18.58 -57.03
C PHE A 16 -10.35 -17.96 -56.41
N THR A 17 -10.14 -16.67 -56.58
CA THR A 17 -9.07 -15.93 -55.89
C THR A 17 -9.44 -15.80 -54.42
N ARG A 18 -8.86 -16.67 -53.57
CA ARG A 18 -8.92 -16.54 -52.11
C ARG A 18 -8.06 -15.37 -51.67
N LEU A 19 -8.67 -14.23 -51.37
CA LEU A 19 -7.99 -13.13 -50.69
C LEU A 19 -7.91 -13.47 -49.19
N ILE A 20 -6.76 -13.98 -48.74
CA ILE A 20 -6.50 -14.20 -47.31
C ILE A 20 -6.00 -12.88 -46.73
N LEU A 21 -6.89 -12.14 -46.05
CA LEU A 21 -6.56 -10.93 -45.32
C LEU A 21 -5.98 -11.35 -43.95
N THR A 22 -4.66 -11.48 -43.83
CA THR A 22 -3.99 -11.71 -42.55
C THR A 22 -4.07 -10.43 -41.71
N SER A 23 -5.03 -10.38 -40.78
CA SER A 23 -5.10 -9.37 -39.73
C SER A 23 -3.90 -9.54 -38.78
N LEU A 24 -2.92 -8.65 -38.89
CA LEU A 24 -1.83 -8.53 -37.92
C LEU A 24 -2.36 -7.78 -36.69
N VAL A 25 -2.91 -8.52 -35.71
CA VAL A 25 -3.31 -7.95 -34.42
C VAL A 25 -2.04 -7.73 -33.59
N LEU A 26 -1.51 -6.51 -33.65
CA LEU A 26 -0.40 -6.07 -32.81
C LEU A 26 -0.91 -5.90 -31.38
N SER A 27 -0.74 -6.92 -30.55
CA SER A 27 -1.14 -6.89 -29.14
C SER A 27 -0.14 -6.06 -28.34
N PHE A 28 -0.43 -4.78 -28.14
CA PHE A 28 0.28 -3.97 -27.15
C PHE A 28 -0.21 -4.36 -25.76
N ALA A 29 0.62 -5.05 -24.98
CA ALA A 29 0.38 -5.25 -23.56
C ALA A 29 0.53 -3.90 -22.84
N VAL A 30 -0.59 -3.21 -22.58
CA VAL A 30 -0.60 -2.04 -21.69
C VAL A 30 -0.30 -2.54 -20.28
N LYS A 31 0.91 -2.29 -19.78
CA LYS A 31 1.21 -2.49 -18.35
C LYS A 31 0.35 -1.50 -17.56
N ALA A 32 -0.52 -2.01 -16.70
CA ALA A 32 -1.32 -1.18 -15.81
C ALA A 32 -0.41 -0.37 -14.90
N THR A 33 -0.60 0.95 -14.85
CA THR A 33 0.10 1.83 -13.91
C THR A 33 -0.32 1.46 -12.49
N PRO A 34 0.62 1.33 -11.53
CA PRO A 34 0.25 1.06 -10.14
C PRO A 34 -0.61 2.21 -9.59
N PHE A 35 -1.69 1.87 -8.88
CA PHE A 35 -2.49 2.86 -8.18
C PHE A 35 -1.64 3.56 -7.10
N LYS A 36 -1.76 4.89 -7.01
CA LYS A 36 -1.03 5.71 -6.04
C LYS A 36 -1.96 6.73 -5.40
N LYS A 37 -1.98 6.74 -4.06
CA LYS A 37 -2.66 7.76 -3.25
C LYS A 37 -1.65 8.46 -2.35
N ILE A 38 -1.59 9.79 -2.43
CA ILE A 38 -0.85 10.61 -1.46
C ILE A 38 -1.77 10.80 -0.25
N LEU A 39 -1.29 10.40 0.94
CA LEU A 39 -2.01 10.58 2.20
C LEU A 39 -1.50 11.77 3.01
N THR A 40 -0.19 12.05 2.90
CA THR A 40 0.50 13.17 3.56
C THR A 40 1.66 13.61 2.66
N ASP A 41 1.82 14.92 2.46
CA ASP A 41 2.92 15.56 1.75
C ASP A 41 3.27 16.89 2.43
N ALA A 42 4.35 16.90 3.19
CA ALA A 42 4.79 18.08 3.94
C ALA A 42 5.23 19.24 3.02
N LYS A 43 5.79 18.96 1.84
CA LYS A 43 6.24 20.01 0.90
C LYS A 43 5.07 20.82 0.37
N LYS A 44 3.91 20.18 0.24
CA LYS A 44 2.66 20.82 -0.22
C LYS A 44 1.73 21.23 0.93
N GLY A 45 2.12 21.02 2.17
CA GLY A 45 1.23 21.22 3.33
C GLY A 45 -0.04 20.36 3.26
N TYR A 46 0.02 19.20 2.61
CA TYR A 46 -1.15 18.37 2.33
C TYR A 46 -1.22 17.21 3.32
N ARG A 47 -2.39 17.03 3.94
CA ARG A 47 -2.67 15.91 4.85
C ARG A 47 -4.13 15.52 4.71
N VAL A 48 -4.39 14.28 4.33
CA VAL A 48 -5.73 13.70 4.38
C VAL A 48 -6.01 13.27 5.81
N SER A 49 -7.18 13.61 6.37
CA SER A 49 -7.57 13.17 7.70
C SER A 49 -7.97 11.69 7.70
N ASN A 50 -9.25 11.40 7.52
CA ASN A 50 -9.76 10.05 7.35
C ASN A 50 -9.83 9.71 5.86
N TRP A 51 -9.41 8.49 5.52
CA TRP A 51 -9.47 8.00 4.15
C TRP A 51 -9.67 6.49 4.16
N GLN A 52 -10.37 5.97 3.18
CA GLN A 52 -10.53 4.53 3.00
C GLN A 52 -10.57 4.17 1.52
N MET A 53 -10.24 2.92 1.23
CA MET A 53 -10.36 2.32 -0.08
C MET A 53 -10.64 0.84 0.06
N VAL A 54 -11.58 0.32 -0.71
CA VAL A 54 -11.87 -1.11 -0.83
C VAL A 54 -11.51 -1.63 -2.22
N ALA A 55 -11.44 -2.95 -2.37
CA ALA A 55 -11.13 -3.60 -3.63
C ALA A 55 -11.95 -3.12 -4.84
N SER A 56 -13.26 -2.86 -4.65
CA SER A 56 -14.14 -2.37 -5.72
C SER A 56 -13.86 -0.93 -6.16
N ASP A 57 -13.14 -0.15 -5.36
CA ASP A 57 -12.76 1.22 -5.71
C ASP A 57 -11.58 1.27 -6.70
N LEU A 58 -10.87 0.14 -6.90
CA LEU A 58 -9.72 0.06 -7.79
C LEU A 58 -10.16 -0.36 -9.21
N PRO A 59 -10.15 0.56 -10.19
CA PRO A 59 -10.55 0.22 -11.55
C PRO A 59 -9.63 -0.83 -12.15
N GLY A 60 -10.22 -1.87 -12.73
CA GLY A 60 -9.46 -2.95 -13.37
C GLY A 60 -8.91 -4.01 -12.40
N TYR A 61 -9.23 -3.94 -11.12
CA TYR A 61 -8.98 -5.05 -10.20
C TYR A 61 -9.87 -6.25 -10.57
N LYS A 62 -9.22 -7.39 -10.87
CA LYS A 62 -9.89 -8.65 -11.27
C LYS A 62 -9.71 -9.78 -10.26
N GLY A 63 -9.15 -9.48 -9.08
CA GLY A 63 -8.92 -10.48 -8.04
C GLY A 63 -10.16 -10.70 -7.18
N ASP A 64 -10.25 -11.89 -6.58
CA ASP A 64 -11.38 -12.23 -5.70
C ASP A 64 -11.20 -11.73 -4.26
N ALA A 65 -9.97 -11.36 -3.87
CA ALA A 65 -9.67 -10.93 -2.51
C ALA A 65 -10.36 -9.58 -2.21
N LYS A 66 -11.12 -9.54 -1.11
CA LYS A 66 -11.82 -8.35 -0.61
C LYS A 66 -10.95 -7.60 0.38
N TRP A 67 -9.96 -6.88 -0.13
CA TRP A 67 -9.09 -6.06 0.69
C TRP A 67 -9.69 -4.68 0.98
N HIS A 68 -9.26 -4.09 2.09
CA HIS A 68 -9.53 -2.70 2.43
C HIS A 68 -8.29 -2.04 3.04
N ILE A 69 -8.19 -0.73 2.84
CA ILE A 69 -7.17 0.14 3.43
C ILE A 69 -7.90 1.28 4.13
N ARG A 70 -7.51 1.60 5.36
CA ARG A 70 -8.12 2.69 6.13
C ARG A 70 -7.06 3.53 6.82
N LYS A 71 -7.07 4.83 6.57
CA LYS A 71 -6.38 5.85 7.37
C LYS A 71 -7.37 6.49 8.34
N ARG A 72 -6.99 6.59 9.62
CA ARG A 72 -7.73 7.36 10.63
C ARG A 72 -6.80 8.17 11.51
N ILE A 73 -7.34 9.23 12.11
CA ILE A 73 -6.68 9.98 13.18
C ILE A 73 -7.28 9.53 14.51
N LEU A 74 -6.42 9.06 15.42
CA LEU A 74 -6.79 8.66 16.78
C LEU A 74 -7.11 9.88 17.63
N GLN A 75 -7.98 9.69 18.62
CA GLN A 75 -8.54 10.75 19.47
C GLN A 75 -8.46 10.31 20.94
N GLY A 76 -8.38 11.28 21.84
CA GLY A 76 -8.33 11.10 23.29
C GLY A 76 -6.93 10.81 23.85
N GLY A 77 -6.72 11.18 25.12
CA GLY A 77 -5.51 10.85 25.88
C GLY A 77 -4.20 11.28 25.20
N LYS A 78 -3.14 10.48 25.34
CA LYS A 78 -1.85 10.75 24.70
C LYS A 78 -1.78 10.27 23.24
N GLN A 79 -2.80 9.61 22.71
CA GLN A 79 -2.88 9.23 21.28
C GLN A 79 -3.51 10.32 20.39
N GLU A 80 -4.02 11.40 20.99
CA GLU A 80 -4.67 12.50 20.26
C GLU A 80 -3.81 13.02 19.10
N GLY A 81 -4.35 12.88 17.88
CA GLY A 81 -3.73 13.33 16.63
C GLY A 81 -2.85 12.31 15.91
N VAL A 82 -2.66 11.10 16.47
CA VAL A 82 -1.87 10.02 15.85
C VAL A 82 -2.57 9.45 14.63
N GLU A 83 -1.84 9.32 13.54
CA GLU A 83 -2.31 8.66 12.32
C GLU A 83 -2.10 7.15 12.42
N LEU A 84 -3.11 6.39 12.01
CA LEU A 84 -3.05 4.95 11.88
C LEU A 84 -3.53 4.54 10.49
N ILE A 85 -2.76 3.72 9.80
CA ILE A 85 -3.12 3.09 8.54
C ILE A 85 -3.29 1.60 8.78
N GLU A 86 -4.48 1.09 8.54
CA GLU A 86 -4.80 -0.33 8.56
C GLU A 86 -4.88 -0.85 7.11
N VAL A 87 -4.28 -2.00 6.87
CA VAL A 87 -4.37 -2.74 5.61
C VAL A 87 -4.81 -4.14 5.95
N ASP A 88 -5.82 -4.64 5.24
CA ASP A 88 -6.41 -5.95 5.49
C ASP A 88 -6.84 -6.56 4.16
N ASN A 89 -6.41 -7.79 3.88
CA ASN A 89 -6.82 -8.54 2.68
C ASN A 89 -7.71 -9.76 2.99
N GLY A 90 -8.17 -9.88 4.23
CA GLY A 90 -8.93 -11.02 4.75
C GLY A 90 -8.07 -12.11 5.38
N LYS A 91 -6.76 -12.16 5.09
CA LYS A 91 -5.80 -13.10 5.71
C LYS A 91 -4.75 -12.36 6.52
N LEU A 92 -4.09 -11.39 5.89
CA LEU A 92 -3.11 -10.52 6.50
C LEU A 92 -3.78 -9.18 6.83
N ARG A 93 -3.78 -8.82 8.11
CA ARG A 93 -4.09 -7.49 8.61
C ARG A 93 -2.86 -6.93 9.30
N PHE A 94 -2.51 -5.69 9.01
CA PHE A 94 -1.47 -4.99 9.76
C PHE A 94 -1.81 -3.51 9.91
N ARG A 95 -1.29 -2.92 11.00
CA ARG A 95 -1.49 -1.51 11.32
C ARG A 95 -0.15 -0.79 11.37
N VAL A 96 -0.03 0.29 10.61
CA VAL A 96 1.16 1.14 10.52
C VAL A 96 0.86 2.51 11.13
N ILE A 97 1.84 3.10 11.81
CA ILE A 97 1.70 4.38 12.50
C ILE A 97 2.59 5.44 11.83
N PRO A 98 2.10 6.20 10.83
CA PRO A 98 2.88 7.26 10.22
C PRO A 98 3.45 8.28 11.20
N THR A 99 2.67 8.66 12.22
CA THR A 99 3.09 9.63 13.26
C THR A 99 4.27 9.14 14.10
N ARG A 100 4.52 7.82 14.16
CA ARG A 100 5.63 7.19 14.89
C ARG A 100 6.63 6.56 13.93
N GLY A 101 6.97 7.29 12.87
CA GLY A 101 7.98 6.86 11.92
C GLY A 101 7.62 5.56 11.20
N MET A 102 6.36 5.37 10.82
CA MET A 102 5.90 4.16 10.10
C MET A 102 6.13 2.85 10.88
N GLY A 103 6.13 2.88 12.22
CA GLY A 103 6.18 1.66 13.03
C GLY A 103 5.00 0.74 12.73
N ILE A 104 5.20 -0.58 12.79
CA ILE A 104 4.13 -1.56 12.67
C ILE A 104 3.63 -1.86 14.08
N LEU A 105 2.40 -1.46 14.37
CA LEU A 105 1.79 -1.67 15.68
C LEU A 105 1.60 -3.16 15.95
N ASP A 106 1.06 -3.89 14.98
CA ASP A 106 0.72 -5.31 15.06
C ASP A 106 0.41 -5.87 13.68
N VAL A 107 0.52 -7.19 13.58
CA VAL A 107 0.17 -7.98 12.40
C VAL A 107 -0.65 -9.19 12.83
N ASN A 108 -1.70 -9.49 12.08
CA ASN A 108 -2.45 -10.73 12.16
C ASN A 108 -2.37 -11.42 10.80
N LEU A 109 -1.93 -12.67 10.77
CA LEU A 109 -1.98 -13.55 9.62
C LEU A 109 -2.85 -14.75 9.99
N ASP A 110 -4.09 -14.76 9.50
CA ASP A 110 -5.12 -15.71 9.90
C ASP A 110 -5.27 -15.77 11.44
N ASP A 111 -4.90 -16.88 12.07
CA ASP A 111 -4.94 -17.11 13.52
C ASP A 111 -3.65 -16.69 14.25
N VAL A 112 -2.59 -16.36 13.51
CA VAL A 112 -1.29 -15.98 14.07
C VAL A 112 -1.22 -14.47 14.28
N ARG A 113 -0.96 -14.05 15.52
CA ARG A 113 -0.66 -12.65 15.87
C ARG A 113 0.84 -12.44 16.02
N LEU A 114 1.39 -11.48 15.29
CA LEU A 114 2.73 -10.93 15.53
C LEU A 114 2.57 -9.60 16.27
N GLY A 115 2.87 -9.62 17.55
CA GLY A 115 2.71 -8.49 18.46
C GLY A 115 2.83 -8.95 19.91
N TRP A 116 2.67 -8.01 20.83
CA TRP A 116 2.73 -8.28 22.26
C TRP A 116 1.77 -7.35 23.01
N ASP A 117 1.42 -7.70 24.24
CA ASP A 117 0.48 -6.93 25.05
C ASP A 117 1.20 -5.97 25.99
N SER A 118 1.56 -4.81 25.46
CA SER A 118 2.17 -3.74 26.24
C SER A 118 1.23 -3.24 27.34
N PRO A 119 1.75 -2.84 28.52
CA PRO A 119 0.97 -2.07 29.50
C PRO A 119 0.52 -0.72 28.95
N ILE A 120 1.19 -0.18 27.92
CA ILE A 120 0.85 1.08 27.26
C ILE A 120 -0.22 0.84 26.20
N LYS A 121 -1.46 1.18 26.53
CA LYS A 121 -2.64 0.90 25.70
C LYS A 121 -2.86 1.90 24.57
N GLU A 122 -2.34 3.11 24.73
CA GLU A 122 -2.47 4.18 23.74
C GLU A 122 -1.31 4.13 22.74
N VAL A 123 -1.58 4.46 21.47
CA VAL A 123 -0.51 4.75 20.52
C VAL A 123 -0.02 6.17 20.81
N VAL A 124 0.90 6.31 21.78
CA VAL A 124 1.31 7.62 22.31
C VAL A 124 1.92 8.48 21.20
N HIS A 125 1.41 9.70 21.04
CA HIS A 125 1.95 10.69 20.10
C HIS A 125 3.35 11.14 20.59
N PRO A 126 4.36 11.23 19.71
CA PRO A 126 5.70 11.67 20.11
C PRO A 126 5.78 13.03 20.82
N LYS A 127 4.79 13.92 20.65
CA LYS A 127 4.73 15.21 21.34
C LYS A 127 4.56 15.08 22.86
N PHE A 128 4.13 13.91 23.33
CA PHE A 128 3.94 13.59 24.74
C PHE A 128 5.05 12.68 25.30
N VAL A 129 6.10 12.40 24.52
CA VAL A 129 7.24 11.57 24.92
C VAL A 129 8.46 12.46 25.09
N ASN A 130 9.01 12.54 26.31
CA ASN A 130 10.31 13.14 26.55
C ASN A 130 11.37 12.04 26.57
N LEU A 131 12.16 11.91 25.49
CA LEU A 131 13.17 10.86 25.32
C LEU A 131 14.27 10.88 26.40
N GLU A 132 14.62 12.06 26.91
CA GLU A 132 15.68 12.22 27.92
C GLU A 132 15.22 11.82 29.33
N SER A 133 13.90 11.70 29.54
CA SER A 133 13.35 11.31 30.83
C SER A 133 13.85 9.92 31.25
N ARG A 134 13.82 9.65 32.57
CA ARG A 134 14.25 8.37 33.15
C ARG A 134 15.69 7.97 32.77
N GLY A 135 16.59 8.96 32.63
CA GLY A 135 17.98 8.72 32.25
C GLY A 135 18.12 8.26 30.79
N GLY A 136 17.33 8.84 29.87
CA GLY A 136 17.34 8.47 28.45
C GLY A 136 16.44 7.29 28.08
N LEU A 137 15.62 6.82 29.01
CA LEU A 137 14.66 5.73 28.80
C LEU A 137 13.26 6.23 28.43
N GLY A 138 13.06 7.52 28.16
CA GLY A 138 11.72 8.07 27.91
C GLY A 138 10.96 7.42 26.75
N TRP A 139 11.68 6.82 25.79
CA TRP A 139 11.08 6.06 24.69
C TRP A 139 10.15 4.94 25.16
N ILE A 140 10.45 4.28 26.29
CA ILE A 140 9.63 3.19 26.81
C ILE A 140 8.25 3.65 27.27
N GLU A 141 8.00 4.94 27.46
CA GLU A 141 6.66 5.46 27.82
C GLU A 141 5.66 5.41 26.67
N GLY A 142 6.15 5.24 25.44
CA GLY A 142 5.31 5.10 24.26
C GLY A 142 5.35 3.71 23.63
N PHE A 143 6.31 2.84 23.97
CA PHE A 143 6.59 1.64 23.18
C PHE A 143 5.51 0.55 23.32
N ASN A 144 4.82 0.26 22.21
CA ASN A 144 3.85 -0.82 22.12
C ASN A 144 3.76 -1.45 20.71
N GLU A 145 4.66 -1.08 19.81
CA GLU A 145 4.73 -1.60 18.45
C GLU A 145 5.30 -3.03 18.42
N TRP A 146 4.84 -3.82 17.45
CA TRP A 146 5.49 -5.07 17.06
C TRP A 146 6.86 -4.81 16.41
N MET A 147 6.94 -3.81 15.52
CA MET A 147 8.18 -3.44 14.85
C MET A 147 8.37 -1.93 14.89
N ALA A 148 9.41 -1.48 15.58
CA ALA A 148 9.90 -0.12 15.55
C ALA A 148 11.21 -0.05 14.76
N ARG A 149 11.43 1.07 14.06
CA ARG A 149 12.72 1.36 13.43
C ARG A 149 13.57 2.15 14.43
N CYS A 150 14.51 1.49 15.08
CA CYS A 150 15.45 2.11 16.02
C CYS A 150 16.68 2.62 15.24
N GLY A 151 16.76 3.93 15.00
CA GLY A 151 17.81 4.53 14.17
C GLY A 151 17.32 5.76 13.39
N LEU A 152 18.02 6.22 12.35
CA LEU A 152 19.29 5.70 11.80
C LEU A 152 20.54 6.41 12.35
N GLU A 153 20.37 7.57 12.98
CA GLU A 153 21.48 8.40 13.46
C GLU A 153 22.25 7.71 14.59
N TYR A 154 21.52 7.07 15.52
CA TYR A 154 22.05 6.20 16.56
C TYR A 154 20.98 5.19 16.99
N ALA A 155 21.40 4.06 17.54
CA ALA A 155 20.52 3.03 18.08
C ALA A 155 21.21 2.30 19.24
N GLY A 156 20.41 1.80 20.18
CA GLY A 156 20.89 1.08 21.35
C GLY A 156 20.42 1.73 22.65
N HIS A 157 21.05 1.30 23.75
CA HIS A 157 20.79 1.89 25.06
C HIS A 157 21.25 3.35 25.11
N PRO A 158 20.59 4.21 25.91
CA PRO A 158 21.08 5.56 26.14
C PRO A 158 22.46 5.52 26.79
N GLY A 159 23.33 6.44 26.38
CA GLY A 159 24.69 6.56 26.91
C GLY A 159 25.32 7.86 26.43
N LYS A 160 26.35 8.31 27.16
CA LYS A 160 27.26 9.31 26.63
C LYS A 160 28.30 8.60 25.78
N ASP A 161 28.40 8.99 24.52
CA ASP A 161 29.50 8.55 23.68
C ASP A 161 30.84 9.00 24.29
N THR A 162 31.81 8.10 24.27
CA THR A 162 33.19 8.41 24.64
C THR A 162 34.03 8.30 23.38
N PHE A 163 34.71 9.38 23.01
CA PHE A 163 35.67 9.39 21.92
C PHE A 163 37.05 9.42 22.55
N THR A 164 37.81 8.33 22.43
CA THR A 164 39.23 8.35 22.81
C THR A 164 39.98 9.14 21.74
N THR A 165 40.59 10.25 22.15
CA THR A 165 41.46 11.02 21.27
C THR A 165 42.86 10.41 21.29
N ASN A 166 43.75 10.84 20.39
CA ASN A 166 45.16 10.46 20.44
C ASN A 166 45.88 11.02 21.69
N THR A 167 45.20 11.81 22.51
CA THR A 167 45.67 12.31 23.81
C THR A 167 45.02 11.62 25.01
N GLY A 168 44.24 10.55 24.79
CA GLY A 168 43.41 9.91 25.81
C GLY A 168 42.08 10.63 25.95
#